data_AF-A0A0S2Z3S0-F1
#
_entry.id   AF-A0A0S2Z3S0-F1
#
_cell.length_a   1.000
_cell.length_b   1.000
_cell.length_c   1.000
_cell.angle_alpha   90.00
_cell.angle_beta   90.00
_cell.angle_gamma   90.00
#
_symmetry.space_group_name_H-M   'P 1'
#
loop_
_entity.id
_entity.type
_entity.pdbx_description
1 polymer ?
#
loop_
_entity_poly.entity_id
_entity_poly.type
_entity_poly.pdbx_seq_one_letter_code
_entity_poly.pdbx_strand_id
1 'polypeptide(L)'
;MAFQKAVKGTILVGGGALATVLGLSQFAHYRRKQMNLAYVKAADCISEPVNREPPSREAQLLTLQNTSEFDILVIGGGATGSGCALDAVTRGQHNDARMNLAIALTAARYGAATANYMEVVSLLKKTDPQTGKVRVSGARCKDVLTGQEFDVRAKCVINATGPFTDSVRKMDDKDAAAICQPSAGVHIVMPGYYSPESMGLLDPATSDGRVIFFLPWQKMTIAGTTDTPTDVTHHPIPSEEDINFILNEV
;
A
#
# COMPACT_ATOMS: atom_id res chain seq x y z
N MET A 1 26.91 12.31 2.59
CA MET A 1 27.94 13.38 2.72
C MET A 1 28.30 13.55 4.18
N ALA A 2 29.58 13.39 4.52
CA ALA A 2 30.11 13.63 5.86
C ALA A 2 30.72 15.04 5.93
N PHE A 3 30.60 15.73 7.08
CA PHE A 3 31.59 16.72 7.50
C PHE A 3 31.81 16.72 9.01
N GLN A 4 33.08 16.98 9.34
CA GLN A 4 33.78 16.80 10.60
C GLN A 4 33.42 17.82 11.70
N LYS A 5 33.79 17.45 12.94
CA LYS A 5 33.94 18.30 14.12
C LYS A 5 34.39 19.73 13.80
N ALA A 6 33.68 20.72 14.34
CA ALA A 6 34.24 22.01 14.71
C ALA A 6 33.98 22.25 16.21
N VAL A 7 35.06 22.46 16.97
CA VAL A 7 35.01 22.87 18.37
C VAL A 7 35.74 24.20 18.50
N LYS A 8 35.19 25.06 19.37
CA LYS A 8 35.70 26.31 20.00
C LYS A 8 35.36 27.63 19.32
N GLY A 9 34.51 28.39 20.04
CA GLY A 9 34.44 29.85 19.98
C GLY A 9 33.02 30.39 20.13
N THR A 10 32.43 30.35 21.34
CA THR A 10 31.14 31.03 21.58
C THR A 10 31.26 31.98 22.78
N ILE A 11 31.28 33.26 22.47
CA ILE A 11 30.95 34.34 23.39
C ILE A 11 29.42 34.29 23.61
N LEU A 12 29.02 34.08 24.86
CA LEU A 12 27.63 33.97 25.28
C LEU A 12 27.07 35.40 25.48
N VAL A 13 26.21 35.87 24.58
CA VAL A 13 25.36 37.03 24.82
C VAL A 13 23.92 36.67 24.49
N GLY A 14 23.10 36.51 25.54
CA GLY A 14 21.67 36.78 25.49
C GLY A 14 20.78 35.95 24.56
N GLY A 15 20.97 34.62 24.46
CA GLY A 15 20.12 33.75 23.62
C GLY A 15 18.99 33.01 24.35
N GLY A 16 18.95 33.06 25.69
CA GLY A 16 18.05 32.23 26.50
C GLY A 16 16.58 32.50 26.20
N ALA A 17 16.12 33.74 26.36
CA ALA A 17 14.71 34.08 26.19
C ALA A 17 14.19 33.83 24.76
N LEU A 18 14.97 34.17 23.73
CA LEU A 18 14.53 34.02 22.33
C LEU A 18 14.48 32.55 21.91
N ALA A 19 15.47 31.74 22.31
CA ALA A 19 15.49 30.30 22.04
C ALA A 19 14.38 29.56 22.81
N THR A 20 14.08 29.98 24.05
CA THR A 20 12.97 29.38 24.82
C THR A 20 11.61 29.77 24.23
N VAL A 21 11.41 31.01 23.76
CA VAL A 21 10.16 31.44 23.15
C VAL A 21 9.94 30.79 21.78
N LEU A 22 10.97 30.72 20.93
CA LEU A 22 10.90 30.02 19.64
C LEU A 22 10.75 28.50 19.83
N GLY A 23 11.47 27.93 20.80
CA GLY A 23 11.35 26.51 21.16
C GLY A 23 9.97 26.16 21.70
N LEU A 24 9.38 26.99 22.57
CA LEU A 24 8.03 26.80 23.08
C LEU A 24 6.96 27.02 22.00
N SER A 25 7.17 27.96 21.07
CA SER A 25 6.22 28.17 19.97
C SER A 25 6.27 27.03 18.95
N GLN A 26 7.47 26.54 18.59
CA GLN A 26 7.63 25.34 17.76
C GLN A 26 7.11 24.10 18.48
N PHE A 27 7.35 23.95 19.79
CA PHE A 27 6.83 22.82 20.56
C PHE A 27 5.30 22.88 20.70
N ALA A 28 4.71 24.06 20.90
CA ALA A 28 3.26 24.25 20.93
C ALA A 28 2.63 24.04 19.54
N HIS A 29 3.31 24.48 18.47
CA HIS A 29 2.90 24.23 17.09
C HIS A 29 3.00 22.74 16.75
N TYR A 30 4.08 22.06 17.17
CA TYR A 30 4.27 20.62 17.04
C TYR A 30 3.21 19.84 17.83
N ARG A 31 2.89 20.25 19.06
CA ARG A 31 1.79 19.67 19.86
C ARG A 31 0.42 19.87 19.24
N ARG A 32 0.15 21.03 18.61
CA ARG A 32 -1.10 21.27 17.86
C ARG A 32 -1.18 20.43 16.59
N LYS A 33 -0.03 20.04 16.02
CA LYS A 33 0.08 19.22 14.80
C LYS A 33 0.23 17.72 15.09
N GLN A 34 0.46 17.33 16.35
CA GLN A 34 0.26 15.96 16.80
C GLN A 34 -1.24 15.68 16.67
N MET A 35 -1.55 15.02 15.55
CA MET A 35 -2.78 14.32 15.28
C MET A 35 -3.42 13.86 16.59
N ASN A 36 -4.71 14.12 16.76
CA ASN A 36 -5.52 13.34 17.69
C ASN A 36 -5.28 11.86 17.31
N LEU A 37 -4.36 11.20 18.00
CA LEU A 37 -4.19 9.76 17.91
C LEU A 37 -5.49 9.21 18.45
N ALA A 38 -6.37 8.79 17.54
CA ALA A 38 -7.59 8.12 17.91
C ALA A 38 -7.17 6.89 18.72
N TYR A 39 -7.46 6.92 20.02
CA TYR A 39 -7.25 5.76 20.86
C TYR A 39 -8.33 4.75 20.48
N VAL A 40 -8.03 3.90 19.50
CA VAL A 40 -8.93 2.84 19.07
C VAL A 40 -8.78 1.73 20.09
N LYS A 41 -9.78 1.59 20.97
CA LYS A 41 -9.90 0.39 21.81
C LYS A 41 -10.01 -0.80 20.84
N ALA A 42 -9.18 -1.82 21.03
CA ALA A 42 -9.33 -3.07 20.28
C ALA A 42 -10.79 -3.51 20.40
N ALA A 43 -11.43 -3.76 19.26
CA ALA A 43 -12.79 -4.28 19.26
C ALA A 43 -12.82 -5.59 20.04
N ASP A 44 -13.92 -5.85 20.74
CA ASP A 44 -14.13 -7.15 21.38
C ASP A 44 -13.97 -8.26 20.33
N CYS A 45 -13.37 -9.39 20.73
CA CYS A 45 -13.13 -10.48 19.81
C CYS A 45 -14.47 -11.02 19.32
N ILE A 46 -14.80 -10.73 18.06
CA ILE A 46 -16.06 -11.12 17.44
C ILE A 46 -16.02 -12.64 17.22
N SER A 47 -16.76 -13.40 18.03
CA SER A 47 -16.91 -14.85 17.87
C SER A 47 -18.11 -15.18 16.99
N GLU A 48 -18.13 -14.66 15.76
CA GLU A 48 -19.15 -15.06 14.79
C GLU A 48 -18.75 -16.41 14.16
N PRO A 49 -19.71 -17.33 13.94
CA PRO A 49 -19.43 -18.58 13.24
C PRO A 49 -18.97 -18.26 11.82
N VAL A 50 -17.67 -18.43 11.58
CA VAL A 50 -17.04 -18.20 10.29
C VAL A 50 -17.40 -19.35 9.35
N ASN A 51 -17.93 -19.04 8.17
CA ASN A 51 -18.15 -20.05 7.15
C ASN A 51 -16.80 -20.70 6.78
N ARG A 52 -16.70 -22.03 6.87
CA ARG A 52 -15.43 -22.74 6.65
C ARG A 52 -14.97 -22.59 5.20
N GLU A 53 -15.91 -22.63 4.27
CA GLU A 53 -15.66 -22.47 2.84
C GLU A 53 -16.05 -21.06 2.39
N PRO A 54 -15.15 -20.35 1.68
CA PRO A 54 -15.51 -19.07 1.08
C PRO A 54 -16.59 -19.28 0.00
N PRO A 55 -17.53 -18.34 -0.18
CA PRO A 55 -18.50 -18.40 -1.26
C PRO A 55 -17.83 -18.44 -2.64
N SER A 56 -18.48 -19.08 -3.62
CA SER A 56 -17.99 -19.09 -5.00
C SER A 56 -17.98 -17.69 -5.62
N ARG A 57 -17.20 -17.48 -6.67
CA ARG A 57 -17.16 -16.19 -7.37
C ARG A 57 -18.54 -15.80 -7.90
N GLU A 58 -19.31 -16.74 -8.42
CA GLU A 58 -20.67 -16.49 -8.91
C GLU A 58 -21.58 -15.98 -7.80
N ALA A 59 -21.52 -16.59 -6.60
CA ALA A 59 -22.27 -16.13 -5.44
C ALA A 59 -21.83 -14.72 -5.00
N GLN A 60 -20.53 -14.43 -5.06
CA GLN A 60 -19.98 -13.10 -4.76
C GLN A 60 -20.48 -12.04 -5.76
N LEU A 61 -20.47 -12.35 -7.05
CA LEU A 61 -21.00 -11.48 -8.10
C LEU A 61 -22.49 -11.21 -7.96
N LEU A 62 -23.27 -12.26 -7.66
CA LEU A 62 -24.70 -12.11 -7.39
C LEU A 62 -24.94 -11.23 -6.17
N THR A 63 -24.12 -11.34 -5.13
CA THR A 63 -24.19 -10.46 -3.96
C THR A 63 -23.91 -9.01 -4.33
N LEU A 64 -22.88 -8.75 -5.15
CA LEU A 64 -22.55 -7.41 -5.64
C LEU A 64 -23.68 -6.79 -6.49
N GLN A 65 -24.35 -7.60 -7.31
CA GLN A 65 -25.44 -7.14 -8.19
C GLN A 65 -26.78 -6.95 -7.46
N ASN A 66 -27.10 -7.82 -6.50
CA ASN A 66 -28.40 -7.85 -5.85
C ASN A 66 -28.46 -6.99 -4.58
N THR A 67 -27.32 -6.62 -4.00
CA THR A 67 -27.28 -5.72 -2.84
C THR A 67 -27.58 -4.30 -3.28
N SER A 68 -28.62 -3.69 -2.69
CA SER A 68 -29.09 -2.37 -3.07
C SER A 68 -28.09 -1.25 -2.75
N GLU A 69 -27.41 -1.33 -1.61
CA GLU A 69 -26.40 -0.39 -1.16
C GLU A 69 -25.49 -1.05 -0.09
N PHE A 70 -24.17 -0.93 -0.27
CA PHE A 70 -23.17 -1.34 0.73
C PHE A 70 -22.81 -0.16 1.65
N ASP A 71 -22.35 -0.44 2.88
CA ASP A 71 -21.79 0.61 3.73
C ASP A 71 -20.45 1.13 3.20
N ILE A 72 -19.58 0.22 2.77
CA ILE A 72 -18.24 0.51 2.25
C ILE A 72 -17.98 -0.31 0.99
N LEU A 73 -17.48 0.36 -0.06
CA LEU A 73 -16.90 -0.25 -1.24
C LEU A 73 -15.40 0.04 -1.25
N VAL A 74 -14.57 -1.00 -1.27
CA VAL A 74 -13.12 -0.86 -1.41
C VAL A 74 -12.74 -1.18 -2.87
N ILE A 75 -12.06 -0.24 -3.53
CA ILE A 75 -11.55 -0.40 -4.89
C ILE A 75 -10.06 -0.70 -4.80
N GLY A 76 -9.62 -1.85 -5.30
CA GLY A 76 -8.23 -2.31 -5.20
C GLY A 76 -8.00 -3.24 -4.01
N GLY A 77 -6.88 -3.06 -3.30
CA GLY A 77 -6.45 -3.92 -2.19
C GLY A 77 -5.10 -4.61 -2.41
N GLY A 78 -4.37 -4.26 -3.47
CA GLY A 78 -2.99 -4.71 -3.69
C GLY A 78 -2.00 -3.88 -2.87
N ALA A 79 -1.12 -4.57 -2.14
CA ALA A 79 -0.09 -4.07 -1.22
C ALA A 79 -0.59 -3.60 0.17
N THR A 80 -0.90 -4.58 1.03
CA THR A 80 -1.20 -4.38 2.45
C THR A 80 0.05 -4.08 3.29
N GLY A 81 0.60 -2.86 3.17
CA GLY A 81 1.83 -2.43 3.83
C GLY A 81 1.88 -2.60 5.36
N SER A 82 0.74 -2.77 6.06
CA SER A 82 0.72 -3.00 7.52
C SER A 82 0.86 -4.46 7.93
N GLY A 83 0.36 -5.43 7.16
CA GLY A 83 0.55 -6.83 7.53
C GLY A 83 1.83 -7.44 6.96
N CYS A 84 2.45 -6.81 5.95
CA CYS A 84 3.83 -7.10 5.55
C CYS A 84 4.79 -6.93 6.75
N ALA A 85 4.59 -5.88 7.54
CA ALA A 85 5.41 -5.62 8.73
C ALA A 85 5.19 -6.66 9.84
N LEU A 86 3.93 -7.02 10.14
CA LEU A 86 3.63 -7.99 11.20
C LEU A 86 4.10 -9.42 10.82
N ASP A 87 3.91 -9.83 9.57
CA ASP A 87 4.33 -11.16 9.11
C ASP A 87 5.86 -11.24 8.97
N ALA A 88 6.53 -10.18 8.51
CA ALA A 88 7.99 -10.09 8.53
C ALA A 88 8.57 -10.15 9.96
N VAL A 89 7.96 -9.44 10.92
CA VAL A 89 8.40 -9.44 12.33
C VAL A 89 8.17 -10.78 13.01
N THR A 90 7.12 -11.53 12.64
CA THR A 90 6.75 -12.78 13.32
C THR A 90 7.33 -14.04 12.67
N ARG A 91 7.59 -14.04 11.36
CA ARG A 91 8.04 -15.23 10.61
C ARG A 91 9.40 -15.10 9.94
N GLY A 92 10.04 -13.92 9.99
CA GLY A 92 11.36 -13.66 9.39
C GLY A 92 11.37 -13.59 7.85
N GLN A 93 10.32 -14.09 7.19
CA GLN A 93 10.05 -13.92 5.75
C GLN A 93 8.55 -13.77 5.51
N HIS A 94 8.18 -12.93 4.56
CA HIS A 94 6.81 -12.57 4.26
C HIS A 94 6.41 -13.08 2.87
N ASN A 95 5.29 -13.80 2.77
CA ASN A 95 4.66 -14.11 1.48
C ASN A 95 3.49 -13.14 1.23
N ASP A 96 3.79 -12.08 0.51
CA ASP A 96 2.89 -10.98 0.16
C ASP A 96 1.61 -11.43 -0.57
N ALA A 97 1.75 -12.27 -1.59
CA ALA A 97 0.63 -12.78 -2.36
C ALA A 97 -0.32 -13.63 -1.49
N ARG A 98 0.23 -14.52 -0.65
CA ARG A 98 -0.57 -15.35 0.25
C ARG A 98 -1.25 -14.54 1.34
N MET A 99 -0.61 -13.47 1.84
CA MET A 99 -1.22 -12.60 2.82
C MET A 99 -2.41 -11.83 2.24
N ASN A 100 -2.26 -11.24 1.04
CA ASN A 100 -3.35 -10.55 0.35
C ASN A 100 -4.54 -11.51 0.13
N LEU A 101 -4.26 -12.73 -0.33
CA LEU A 101 -5.29 -13.76 -0.50
C LEU A 101 -5.95 -14.14 0.83
N ALA A 102 -5.16 -14.31 1.90
CA ALA A 102 -5.69 -14.64 3.22
C ALA A 102 -6.63 -13.57 3.75
N ILE A 103 -6.32 -12.28 3.54
CA ILE A 103 -7.20 -11.16 3.92
C ILE A 103 -8.50 -11.20 3.12
N ALA A 104 -8.42 -11.35 1.79
CA ALA A 104 -9.61 -11.39 0.94
C ALA A 104 -10.52 -12.58 1.30
N LEU A 105 -9.95 -13.77 1.48
CA LEU A 105 -10.69 -14.96 1.90
C LEU A 105 -11.29 -14.81 3.29
N THR A 106 -10.58 -14.18 4.22
CA THR A 106 -11.10 -13.90 5.56
C THR A 106 -12.30 -12.96 5.47
N ALA A 107 -12.19 -11.86 4.73
CA ALA A 107 -13.31 -10.93 4.52
C ALA A 107 -14.52 -11.64 3.90
N ALA A 108 -14.32 -12.46 2.86
CA ALA A 108 -15.37 -13.24 2.23
C ALA A 108 -16.08 -14.19 3.21
N ARG A 109 -15.34 -14.83 4.11
CA ARG A 109 -15.90 -15.73 5.14
C ARG A 109 -16.71 -15.01 6.22
N TYR A 110 -16.42 -13.72 6.45
CA TYR A 110 -17.22 -12.83 7.30
C TYR A 110 -18.36 -12.14 6.55
N GLY A 111 -18.66 -12.57 5.31
CA GLY A 111 -19.81 -12.10 4.54
C GLY A 111 -19.55 -10.88 3.68
N ALA A 112 -18.29 -10.41 3.56
CA ALA A 112 -17.96 -9.36 2.60
C ALA A 112 -18.09 -9.88 1.16
N ALA A 113 -18.62 -9.03 0.28
CA ALA A 113 -18.68 -9.33 -1.15
C ALA A 113 -17.30 -9.07 -1.79
N THR A 114 -16.60 -10.10 -2.25
CA THR A 114 -15.25 -9.99 -2.83
C THR A 114 -15.19 -10.59 -4.24
N ALA A 115 -14.75 -9.81 -5.22
CA ALA A 115 -14.59 -10.28 -6.59
C ALA A 115 -13.30 -9.74 -7.22
N ASN A 116 -12.47 -10.65 -7.75
CA ASN A 116 -11.35 -10.32 -8.63
C ASN A 116 -11.83 -10.23 -10.09
N TYR A 117 -10.96 -9.72 -10.97
CA TYR A 117 -11.31 -9.45 -12.37
C TYR A 117 -12.52 -8.52 -12.52
N MET A 118 -12.73 -7.63 -11.55
CA MET A 118 -13.73 -6.57 -11.58
C MET A 118 -13.00 -5.23 -11.69
N GLU A 119 -13.07 -4.63 -12.87
CA GLU A 119 -12.50 -3.31 -13.14
C GLU A 119 -13.50 -2.21 -12.80
N VAL A 120 -13.07 -1.15 -12.11
CA VAL A 120 -13.89 0.05 -11.94
C VAL A 120 -13.71 0.95 -13.16
N VAL A 121 -14.81 1.16 -13.88
CA VAL A 121 -14.83 1.95 -15.12
C VAL A 121 -15.09 3.43 -14.82
N SER A 122 -15.95 3.71 -13.84
CA SER A 122 -16.26 5.08 -13.41
C SER A 122 -16.87 5.11 -12.01
N LEU A 123 -16.80 6.26 -11.35
CA LEU A 123 -17.43 6.48 -10.06
C LEU A 123 -18.87 6.98 -10.23
N LEU A 124 -19.78 6.40 -9.44
CA LEU A 124 -21.17 6.87 -9.37
C LEU A 124 -21.22 8.06 -8.42
N LYS A 125 -21.97 9.10 -8.80
CA LYS A 125 -22.15 10.30 -7.99
C LYS A 125 -23.63 10.59 -7.77
N LYS A 126 -23.94 11.10 -6.59
CA LYS A 126 -25.27 11.58 -6.21
C LYS A 126 -25.16 13.01 -5.69
N THR A 127 -26.06 13.86 -6.13
CA THR A 127 -26.21 15.21 -5.57
C THR A 127 -27.13 15.14 -4.36
N ASP A 128 -26.67 15.67 -3.24
CA ASP A 128 -27.50 15.86 -2.05
C ASP A 128 -28.54 16.96 -2.32
N PRO A 129 -29.85 16.66 -2.25
CA PRO A 129 -30.90 17.63 -2.53
C PRO A 129 -30.93 18.81 -1.56
N GLN A 130 -30.45 18.65 -0.32
CA GLN A 130 -30.49 19.69 0.70
C GLN A 130 -29.28 20.62 0.62
N THR A 131 -28.10 20.06 0.33
CA THR A 131 -26.84 20.83 0.34
C THR A 131 -26.34 21.18 -1.05
N GLY A 132 -26.90 20.59 -2.10
CA GLY A 132 -26.42 20.70 -3.48
C GLY A 132 -25.05 20.04 -3.70
N LYS A 133 -24.49 19.39 -2.68
CA LYS A 133 -23.14 18.82 -2.73
C LYS A 133 -23.16 17.50 -3.48
N VAL A 134 -22.26 17.36 -4.45
CA VAL A 134 -22.03 16.09 -5.16
C VAL A 134 -21.15 15.20 -4.28
N ARG A 135 -21.58 13.95 -4.09
CA ARG A 135 -20.83 12.92 -3.37
C ARG A 135 -20.72 11.65 -4.19
N VAL A 136 -19.61 10.94 -4.05
CA VAL A 136 -19.48 9.57 -4.58
C VAL A 136 -20.46 8.65 -3.85
N SER A 137 -21.13 7.77 -4.59
CA SER A 137 -22.17 6.86 -4.09
C SER A 137 -22.02 5.42 -4.59
N GLY A 138 -20.84 5.07 -5.10
CA GLY A 138 -20.55 3.75 -5.65
C GLY A 138 -19.64 3.82 -6.88
N ALA A 139 -19.61 2.73 -7.64
CA ALA A 139 -18.84 2.61 -8.87
C ALA A 139 -19.58 1.77 -9.93
N ARG A 140 -19.36 2.08 -11.20
CA ARG A 140 -19.67 1.17 -12.31
C ARG A 140 -18.49 0.22 -12.48
N CYS A 141 -18.79 -1.07 -12.41
CA CYS A 141 -17.80 -2.13 -12.45
C CYS A 141 -18.01 -3.02 -13.68
N LYS A 142 -16.92 -3.51 -14.26
CA LYS A 142 -16.91 -4.44 -15.40
C LYS A 142 -16.24 -5.75 -14.99
N ASP A 143 -16.94 -6.86 -15.18
CA ASP A 143 -16.31 -8.18 -15.13
C ASP A 143 -15.48 -8.37 -16.40
N VAL A 144 -14.15 -8.32 -16.29
CA VAL A 144 -13.27 -8.40 -17.46
C VAL A 144 -13.25 -9.80 -18.09
N LEU A 145 -13.73 -10.83 -17.38
CA LEU A 145 -13.82 -12.19 -17.92
C LEU A 145 -15.04 -12.35 -18.84
N THR A 146 -16.14 -11.67 -18.54
CA THR A 146 -17.41 -11.81 -19.28
C THR A 146 -17.76 -10.58 -20.12
N GLY A 147 -17.15 -9.44 -19.81
CA GLY A 147 -17.47 -8.13 -20.40
C GLY A 147 -18.72 -7.46 -19.80
N GLN A 148 -19.42 -8.10 -18.86
CA GLN A 148 -20.64 -7.56 -18.27
C GLN A 148 -20.33 -6.38 -17.35
N GLU A 149 -21.11 -5.30 -17.48
CA GLU A 149 -21.03 -4.13 -16.61
C GLU A 149 -22.27 -3.99 -15.73
N PHE A 150 -22.06 -3.58 -14.48
CA PHE A 150 -23.14 -3.27 -13.54
C PHE A 150 -22.69 -2.26 -12.48
N ASP A 151 -23.66 -1.62 -11.83
CA ASP A 151 -23.42 -0.61 -10.82
C ASP A 151 -23.38 -1.25 -9.42
N VAL A 152 -22.35 -0.91 -8.64
CA VAL A 152 -22.25 -1.26 -7.22
C VAL A 152 -22.39 0.02 -6.41
N ARG A 153 -23.47 0.12 -5.62
CA ARG A 153 -23.76 1.31 -4.80
C ARG A 153 -23.19 1.16 -3.40
N ALA A 154 -22.64 2.24 -2.86
CA ALA A 154 -22.13 2.27 -1.49
C ALA A 154 -22.22 3.66 -0.84
N LYS A 155 -22.32 3.69 0.49
CA LYS A 155 -22.31 4.93 1.28
C LYS A 155 -20.92 5.58 1.32
N CYS A 156 -19.88 4.75 1.31
CA CYS A 156 -18.47 5.17 1.30
C CYS A 156 -17.69 4.37 0.25
N VAL A 157 -16.80 5.05 -0.48
CA VAL A 157 -15.89 4.41 -1.43
C VAL A 157 -14.45 4.69 -1.00
N ILE A 158 -13.66 3.63 -0.84
CA ILE A 158 -12.24 3.69 -0.47
C ILE A 158 -11.41 3.34 -1.70
N ASN A 159 -10.52 4.24 -2.09
CA ASN A 159 -9.54 4.00 -3.14
C ASN A 159 -8.25 3.39 -2.54
N ALA A 160 -8.01 2.12 -2.83
CA ALA A 160 -6.86 1.34 -2.38
C ALA A 160 -6.12 0.69 -3.56
N THR A 161 -5.98 1.41 -4.68
CA THR A 161 -5.42 0.87 -5.94
C THR A 161 -3.89 1.03 -6.09
N GLY A 162 -3.17 1.30 -4.99
CA GLY A 162 -1.71 1.40 -4.99
C GLY A 162 -1.19 2.41 -6.01
N PRO A 163 -0.30 2.02 -6.96
CA PRO A 163 0.24 2.95 -7.95
C PRO A 163 -0.83 3.51 -8.91
N PHE A 164 -1.99 2.86 -9.03
CA PHE A 164 -3.12 3.33 -9.85
C PHE A 164 -4.04 4.31 -9.11
N THR A 165 -3.66 4.80 -7.93
CA THR A 165 -4.49 5.69 -7.10
C THR A 165 -4.96 6.92 -7.87
N ASP A 166 -4.07 7.53 -8.66
CA ASP A 166 -4.38 8.75 -9.40
C ASP A 166 -5.36 8.52 -10.56
N SER A 167 -5.38 7.32 -11.15
CA SER A 167 -6.35 6.96 -12.18
C SER A 167 -7.77 7.00 -11.62
N VAL A 168 -7.99 6.47 -10.42
CA VAL A 168 -9.30 6.51 -9.74
C VAL A 168 -9.61 7.91 -9.22
N ARG A 169 -8.64 8.66 -8.71
CA ARG A 169 -8.84 10.05 -8.27
C ARG A 169 -9.29 10.94 -9.43
N LYS A 170 -8.73 10.75 -10.63
CA LYS A 170 -9.12 11.47 -11.84
C LYS A 170 -10.51 11.10 -12.38
N MET A 171 -11.04 9.93 -12.00
CA MET A 171 -12.46 9.60 -12.25
C MET A 171 -13.41 10.46 -11.40
N ASP A 172 -12.98 10.86 -10.19
CA ASP A 172 -13.75 11.79 -9.37
C ASP A 172 -13.53 13.24 -9.82
N ASP A 173 -12.29 13.68 -9.89
CA ASP A 173 -11.92 15.04 -10.26
C ASP A 173 -10.80 15.03 -11.29
N LYS A 174 -11.13 15.44 -12.53
CA LYS A 174 -10.19 15.44 -13.65
C LYS A 174 -9.00 16.38 -13.42
N ASP A 175 -9.19 17.42 -12.60
CA ASP A 175 -8.18 18.42 -12.30
C ASP A 175 -7.37 18.06 -11.04
N ALA A 176 -7.62 16.89 -10.45
CA ALA A 176 -6.88 16.41 -9.29
C ALA A 176 -5.38 16.29 -9.60
N ALA A 177 -4.57 17.01 -8.83
CA ALA A 177 -3.11 16.90 -8.87
C ALA A 177 -2.68 15.46 -8.53
N ALA A 178 -1.78 14.92 -9.34
CA ALA A 178 -1.19 13.59 -9.11
C ALA A 178 -0.38 13.59 -7.82
N ILE A 179 -0.49 12.52 -7.04
CA ILE A 179 0.25 12.33 -5.78
C ILE A 179 1.14 11.09 -5.82
N CYS A 180 0.89 10.17 -6.75
CA CYS A 180 1.67 8.96 -6.88
C CYS A 180 2.95 9.25 -7.69
N GLN A 181 4.09 8.94 -7.09
CA GLN A 181 5.38 8.93 -7.79
C GLN A 181 5.85 7.47 -7.93
N PRO A 182 5.48 6.79 -9.02
CA PRO A 182 5.88 5.41 -9.25
C PRO A 182 7.39 5.24 -9.42
N SER A 183 7.92 4.16 -8.84
CA SER A 183 9.27 3.66 -9.07
C SER A 183 9.22 2.14 -9.26
N ALA A 184 10.01 1.64 -10.20
CA ALA A 184 10.17 0.22 -10.46
C ALA A 184 11.30 -0.35 -9.60
N GLY A 185 11.06 -1.53 -9.04
CA GLY A 185 12.06 -2.32 -8.34
C GLY A 185 12.07 -3.75 -8.85
N VAL A 186 13.26 -4.24 -9.21
CA VAL A 186 13.47 -5.57 -9.77
C VAL A 186 14.15 -6.47 -8.75
N HIS A 187 13.74 -7.74 -8.75
CA HIS A 187 14.49 -8.81 -8.09
C HIS A 187 14.82 -9.91 -9.10
N ILE A 188 15.97 -10.56 -8.94
CA ILE A 188 16.34 -11.77 -9.69
C ILE A 188 16.32 -12.99 -8.78
N VAL A 189 16.13 -14.17 -9.38
CA VAL A 189 16.18 -15.46 -8.67
C VAL A 189 17.41 -16.23 -9.14
N MET A 190 18.27 -16.59 -8.19
CA MET A 190 19.54 -17.28 -8.41
C MET A 190 19.55 -18.62 -7.66
N PRO A 191 20.47 -19.54 -8.01
CA PRO A 191 20.67 -20.78 -7.26
C PRO A 191 20.83 -20.57 -5.74
N GLY A 192 20.37 -21.53 -4.95
CA GLY A 192 20.39 -21.43 -3.49
C GLY A 192 21.76 -21.28 -2.85
N TYR A 193 22.84 -21.72 -3.53
CA TYR A 193 24.20 -21.64 -2.99
C TYR A 193 24.77 -20.20 -2.88
N TYR A 194 24.06 -19.20 -3.40
CA TYR A 194 24.42 -17.77 -3.25
C TYR A 194 23.97 -17.15 -1.91
N SER A 195 23.14 -17.84 -1.11
CA SER A 195 22.80 -17.38 0.25
C SER A 195 22.71 -18.56 1.24
N PRO A 196 23.01 -18.34 2.54
CA PRO A 196 22.78 -19.37 3.55
C PRO A 196 21.28 -19.68 3.69
N GLU A 197 20.91 -20.95 3.81
CA GLU A 197 19.48 -21.36 3.81
C GLU A 197 18.63 -20.71 4.91
N SER A 198 19.24 -20.37 6.05
CA SER A 198 18.53 -19.86 7.23
C SER A 198 18.83 -18.40 7.55
N MET A 199 19.50 -17.66 6.66
CA MET A 199 19.93 -16.28 6.92
C MET A 199 19.90 -15.44 5.66
N GLY A 200 19.23 -14.28 5.74
CA GLY A 200 19.35 -13.24 4.71
C GLY A 200 20.65 -12.47 4.86
N LEU A 201 21.26 -12.11 3.73
CA LEU A 201 22.41 -11.21 3.68
C LEU A 201 21.95 -9.83 3.20
N LEU A 202 22.69 -8.82 3.62
CA LEU A 202 22.49 -7.43 3.24
C LEU A 202 23.86 -6.86 2.90
N ASP A 203 24.00 -6.33 1.70
CA ASP A 203 25.17 -5.53 1.31
C ASP A 203 24.79 -4.03 1.29
N PRO A 204 25.32 -3.24 2.23
CA PRO A 204 25.06 -1.79 2.30
C PRO A 204 26.06 -0.94 1.50
N ALA A 205 27.02 -1.57 0.81
CA ALA A 205 28.12 -0.90 0.13
C ALA A 205 28.10 -1.11 -1.39
N THR A 206 26.91 -1.03 -1.99
CA THR A 206 26.76 -1.14 -3.46
C THR A 206 27.43 0.01 -4.19
N SER A 207 27.70 -0.15 -5.49
CA SER A 207 28.41 0.83 -6.32
C SER A 207 27.79 2.24 -6.33
N ASP A 208 26.50 2.36 -6.01
CA ASP A 208 25.74 3.61 -5.95
C ASP A 208 25.23 4.00 -4.55
N GLY A 209 25.62 3.25 -3.51
CA GLY A 209 25.28 3.51 -2.12
C GLY A 209 23.86 3.11 -1.71
N ARG A 210 23.15 2.33 -2.54
CA ARG A 210 21.93 1.62 -2.16
C ARG A 210 22.26 0.39 -1.30
N VAL A 211 21.21 -0.31 -0.89
CA VAL A 211 21.29 -1.55 -0.14
C VAL A 211 20.69 -2.65 -0.99
N ILE A 212 21.41 -3.75 -1.14
CA ILE A 212 20.91 -4.95 -1.80
C ILE A 212 20.77 -6.08 -0.77
N PHE A 213 19.73 -6.88 -0.93
CA PHE A 213 19.42 -8.02 -0.08
C PHE A 213 19.60 -9.30 -0.87
N PHE A 214 20.08 -10.34 -0.19
CA PHE A 214 20.12 -11.72 -0.68
C PHE A 214 19.34 -12.58 0.30
N LEU A 215 18.15 -13.00 -0.12
CA LEU A 215 17.21 -13.68 0.77
C LEU A 215 17.00 -15.13 0.30
N PRO A 216 17.20 -16.13 1.17
CA PRO A 216 16.90 -17.50 0.83
C PRO A 216 15.38 -17.68 0.70
N TRP A 217 14.91 -18.17 -0.45
CA TRP A 217 13.49 -18.43 -0.71
C TRP A 217 13.30 -19.69 -1.54
N GLN A 218 12.53 -20.66 -1.03
CA GLN A 218 12.23 -21.92 -1.70
C GLN A 218 13.48 -22.65 -2.28
N LYS A 219 14.57 -22.71 -1.50
CA LYS A 219 15.88 -23.30 -1.91
C LYS A 219 16.62 -22.53 -3.02
N MET A 220 16.16 -21.32 -3.32
CA MET A 220 16.79 -20.37 -4.23
C MET A 220 17.22 -19.14 -3.44
N THR A 221 17.94 -18.22 -4.09
CA THR A 221 18.30 -16.92 -3.55
C THR A 221 17.57 -15.84 -4.35
N ILE A 222 16.82 -14.97 -3.68
CA ILE A 222 16.30 -13.73 -4.28
C ILE A 222 17.32 -12.63 -4.02
N ALA A 223 17.75 -11.92 -5.07
CA ALA A 223 18.60 -10.73 -4.95
C ALA A 223 17.91 -9.48 -5.51
N GLY A 224 18.04 -8.35 -4.81
CA GLY A 224 17.42 -7.08 -5.19
C GLY A 224 17.40 -6.05 -4.05
N THR A 225 16.85 -4.85 -4.24
CA THR A 225 16.07 -4.38 -5.41
C THR A 225 16.77 -3.23 -6.14
N THR A 226 16.31 -2.94 -7.35
CA THR A 226 16.53 -1.65 -8.02
C THR A 226 15.48 -0.61 -7.59
N ASP A 227 15.69 0.64 -8.00
CA ASP A 227 14.83 1.79 -7.73
C ASP A 227 14.96 2.78 -8.90
N THR A 228 14.10 2.60 -9.90
CA THR A 228 14.15 3.35 -11.16
C THR A 228 12.80 4.03 -11.41
N PRO A 229 12.74 5.37 -11.58
CA PRO A 229 11.50 6.06 -11.94
C PRO A 229 10.85 5.43 -13.17
N THR A 230 9.53 5.23 -13.11
CA THR A 230 8.81 4.51 -14.17
C THR A 230 7.41 5.08 -14.38
N ASP A 231 6.78 4.73 -15.50
CA ASP A 231 5.35 4.97 -15.68
C ASP A 231 4.54 3.82 -15.05
N VAL A 232 3.33 4.13 -14.57
CA VAL A 232 2.46 3.09 -14.01
C VAL A 232 1.98 2.15 -15.12
N THR A 233 2.26 0.86 -14.97
CA THR A 233 1.84 -0.20 -15.89
C THR A 233 1.33 -1.43 -15.14
N HIS A 234 0.39 -2.16 -15.74
CA HIS A 234 -0.07 -3.46 -15.22
C HIS A 234 0.96 -4.58 -15.41
N HIS A 235 1.92 -4.38 -16.31
CA HIS A 235 2.94 -5.36 -16.67
C HIS A 235 4.32 -4.71 -16.64
N PRO A 236 4.85 -4.37 -15.45
CA PRO A 236 6.24 -3.93 -15.35
C PRO A 236 7.17 -5.08 -15.74
N ILE A 237 8.17 -4.77 -16.57
CA ILE A 237 9.16 -5.74 -17.06
C ILE A 237 10.54 -5.22 -16.65
N PRO A 238 11.42 -6.07 -16.09
CA PRO A 238 12.77 -5.66 -15.74
C PRO A 238 13.56 -5.27 -17.00
N SER A 239 14.37 -4.22 -16.90
CA SER A 239 15.32 -3.88 -17.95
C SER A 239 16.60 -4.72 -17.84
N GLU A 240 17.34 -4.86 -18.94
CA GLU A 240 18.69 -5.45 -18.90
C GLU A 240 19.63 -4.67 -17.97
N GLU A 241 19.45 -3.36 -17.85
CA GLU A 241 20.23 -2.53 -16.92
C GLU A 241 19.95 -2.90 -15.46
N ASP A 242 18.68 -3.13 -15.09
CA ASP A 242 18.31 -3.58 -13.74
C ASP A 242 18.92 -4.95 -13.41
N ILE A 243 18.89 -5.88 -14.36
CA ILE A 243 19.43 -7.23 -14.19
C ILE A 243 20.95 -7.17 -14.02
N ASN A 244 21.64 -6.44 -14.91
CA ASN A 244 23.09 -6.31 -14.86
C ASN A 244 23.56 -5.53 -13.62
N PHE A 245 22.79 -4.54 -13.15
CA PHE A 245 23.05 -3.89 -11.88
C PHE A 245 23.09 -4.92 -10.76
N ILE A 246 22.04 -5.73 -10.60
CA ILE A 246 21.99 -6.72 -9.52
C ILE A 246 23.14 -7.72 -9.65
N LEU A 247 23.41 -8.24 -10.86
CA LEU A 247 24.47 -9.22 -11.08
C LEU A 247 25.88 -8.69 -10.79
N ASN A 248 26.13 -7.39 -10.97
CA ASN A 248 27.42 -6.78 -10.66
C ASN A 248 27.63 -6.54 -9.16
N GLU A 249 26.54 -6.48 -8.38
CA GLU A 249 26.58 -6.33 -6.92
C GLU A 249 26.56 -7.69 -6.17
N VAL A 250 26.37 -8.81 -6.89
CA VAL A 250 26.37 -10.19 -6.34
C VAL A 250 27.77 -10.78 -6.25
#